data_AF-W7DWI8-F1
#
_entry.id   AF-W7DWI8-F1
#
_cell.length_a   1.000
_cell.length_b   1.000
_cell.length_c   1.000
_cell.angle_alpha   90.00
_cell.angle_beta   90.00
_cell.angle_gamma   90.00
#
_symmetry.space_group_name_H-M   'P 1'
#
loop_
_entity.id
_entity.type
_entity.pdbx_description
1 polymer ?
#
loop_
_entity_poly.entity_id
_entity_poly.type
_entity_poly.pdbx_seq_one_letter_code
_entity_poly.pdbx_strand_id
1 'polypeptide(L)'
;MAFSEIASDETINAEKRIKIVQRYAKNAGALGMVGGQQADLMGENRDLTLEELKSIHARKTGALLHASVFAGSVLGDATSEEQERLNVYAEQIGIAFQICDDILDVTGDATKLGKETGSDEKKTKKAPIRIY
;
A
#
# COMPACT_ATOMS: atom_id res chain seq x y z
N MET A 1 4.36 -16.51 -8.63
CA MET A 1 3.50 -17.26 -7.68
C MET A 1 2.14 -16.58 -7.56
N ALA A 2 1.99 -15.40 -6.94
CA ALA A 2 0.67 -14.76 -6.75
C ALA A 2 -0.21 -14.58 -8.02
N PHE A 3 0.34 -14.12 -9.15
CA PHE A 3 -0.44 -13.98 -10.39
C PHE A 3 -0.92 -15.32 -10.96
N SER A 4 -0.15 -16.38 -10.75
CA SER A 4 -0.51 -17.72 -11.20
C SER A 4 -1.76 -18.20 -10.48
N GLU A 5 -1.81 -18.03 -9.15
CA GLU A 5 -2.96 -18.43 -8.32
C GLU A 5 -4.26 -17.79 -8.82
N ILE A 6 -4.24 -16.47 -9.04
CA ILE A 6 -5.41 -15.73 -9.53
C ILE A 6 -5.79 -16.20 -10.93
N ALA A 7 -4.81 -16.40 -11.82
CA ALA A 7 -5.05 -16.78 -13.19
C ALA A 7 -5.56 -18.22 -13.35
N SER A 8 -5.18 -19.12 -12.44
CA SER A 8 -5.60 -20.53 -12.46
C SER A 8 -6.90 -20.81 -11.72
N ASP A 9 -7.44 -19.86 -10.95
CA ASP A 9 -8.67 -20.08 -10.18
C ASP A 9 -9.90 -20.20 -11.09
N GLU A 10 -10.36 -21.42 -11.35
CA GLU A 10 -11.51 -21.67 -12.24
C GLU A 10 -12.86 -21.28 -11.62
N THR A 11 -12.92 -20.98 -10.32
CA THR A 11 -14.14 -20.50 -9.66
C THR A 11 -14.46 -19.04 -10.03
N ILE A 12 -13.47 -18.31 -10.55
CA ILE A 12 -13.60 -16.93 -10.99
C ILE A 12 -13.62 -16.89 -12.51
N ASN A 13 -14.60 -16.19 -13.10
CA ASN A 13 -14.67 -16.06 -14.56
C ASN A 13 -13.40 -15.38 -15.13
N ALA A 14 -13.07 -15.72 -16.38
CA ALA A 14 -11.83 -15.26 -17.01
C ALA A 14 -11.69 -13.72 -17.07
N GLU A 15 -12.80 -13.00 -17.29
CA GLU A 15 -12.78 -11.54 -17.37
C GLU A 15 -12.40 -10.89 -16.03
N LYS A 16 -13.01 -11.35 -14.93
CA LYS A 16 -12.68 -10.90 -13.57
C LYS A 16 -11.23 -11.22 -13.23
N ARG A 17 -10.74 -12.43 -13.53
CA ARG A 17 -9.33 -12.82 -13.32
C ARG A 17 -8.37 -11.87 -14.04
N ILE A 18 -8.63 -11.58 -15.31
CA ILE A 18 -7.79 -10.66 -16.11
C ILE A 18 -7.78 -9.25 -15.49
N LYS A 19 -8.94 -8.71 -15.11
CA LYS A 19 -9.04 -7.39 -14.46
C LYS A 19 -8.22 -7.32 -13.17
N ILE A 20 -8.33 -8.36 -12.34
CA ILE A 20 -7.62 -8.45 -11.05
C ILE A 20 -6.10 -8.56 -11.29
N VAL A 21 -5.66 -9.45 -12.18
CA VAL A 21 -4.23 -9.61 -12.54
C VAL A 21 -3.66 -8.31 -13.08
N GLN A 22 -4.35 -7.63 -13.99
CA GLN A 22 -3.92 -6.34 -14.53
C GLN A 22 -3.79 -5.27 -13.44
N ARG A 23 -4.76 -5.20 -12.51
CA ARG A 23 -4.71 -4.25 -11.39
C ARG A 23 -3.51 -4.52 -10.50
N TYR A 24 -3.30 -5.76 -10.08
CA TYR A 24 -2.15 -6.12 -9.25
C TYR A 24 -0.83 -5.88 -9.97
N ALA A 25 -0.72 -6.20 -11.27
CA ALA A 25 0.50 -5.97 -12.03
C ALA A 25 0.86 -4.47 -12.09
N LYS A 26 -0.14 -3.61 -12.32
CA LYS A 26 0.06 -2.15 -12.33
C LYS A 26 0.47 -1.63 -10.95
N ASN A 27 -0.25 -2.05 -9.90
CA ASN A 27 -0.03 -1.56 -8.53
C ASN A 27 1.23 -2.15 -7.87
N ALA A 28 1.67 -3.34 -8.27
CA ALA A 28 2.94 -3.90 -7.82
C ALA A 28 4.14 -3.34 -8.60
N GLY A 29 3.94 -2.86 -9.83
CA GLY A 29 5.00 -2.45 -10.73
C GLY A 29 5.64 -1.08 -10.41
N ALA A 30 6.40 -0.57 -11.38
CA ALA A 30 7.19 0.66 -11.24
C ALA A 30 6.36 1.93 -10.95
N LEU A 31 5.08 1.95 -11.32
CA LEU A 31 4.18 3.08 -11.04
C LEU A 31 3.48 2.95 -9.67
N GLY A 32 3.60 1.80 -9.00
CA GLY A 32 3.03 1.54 -7.68
C GLY A 32 4.12 1.16 -6.66
N MET A 33 3.95 0.01 -6.01
CA MET A 33 4.78 -0.46 -4.89
C MET A 33 6.28 -0.37 -5.16
N VAL A 34 6.76 -0.91 -6.28
CA VAL A 34 8.20 -0.91 -6.59
C VAL A 34 8.72 0.52 -6.75
N GLY A 35 7.97 1.40 -7.43
CA GLY A 35 8.34 2.81 -7.55
C GLY A 35 8.30 3.55 -6.22
N GLY A 36 7.34 3.21 -5.34
CA GLY A 36 7.28 3.72 -3.98
C GLY A 36 8.48 3.27 -3.13
N GLN A 37 8.87 2.00 -3.20
CA GLN A 37 10.06 1.47 -2.52
C GLN A 37 11.34 2.14 -3.02
N GLN A 38 11.49 2.32 -4.34
CA GLN A 38 12.64 3.01 -4.91
C GLN A 38 12.69 4.48 -4.43
N ALA A 39 11.56 5.18 -4.45
CA ALA A 39 11.49 6.57 -4.00
C ALA A 39 11.77 6.70 -2.50
N ASP A 40 11.33 5.74 -1.68
CA ASP A 40 11.64 5.65 -0.25
C ASP A 40 13.15 5.54 -0.01
N LEU A 41 13.82 4.60 -0.69
CA LEU A 41 15.27 4.41 -0.61
C LEU A 41 16.05 5.65 -1.04
N MET A 42 15.62 6.30 -2.13
CA MET A 42 16.23 7.56 -2.60
C MET A 42 15.99 8.73 -1.64
N GLY A 43 14.97 8.63 -0.79
CA GLY A 43 14.58 9.64 0.19
C GLY A 43 15.30 9.54 1.54
N GLU A 44 15.96 8.42 1.86
CA GLU A 44 16.54 8.17 3.20
C GLU A 44 17.59 9.20 3.64
N ASN A 45 18.25 9.87 2.69
CA ASN A 45 19.30 10.87 2.95
C ASN A 45 18.89 12.29 2.54
N ARG A 46 17.59 12.57 2.45
CA ARG A 46 17.03 13.86 2.03
C ARG A 46 15.96 14.31 3.00
N ASP A 47 15.85 15.62 3.23
CA ASP A 47 14.66 16.20 3.82
C ASP A 47 13.53 16.16 2.78
N LEU A 48 12.61 15.22 2.95
CA LEU A 48 11.41 15.10 2.12
C LEU A 48 10.33 16.07 2.62
N THR A 49 9.61 16.68 1.68
CA THR A 49 8.37 17.39 1.98
C THR A 49 7.26 16.41 2.38
N LEU A 50 6.24 16.90 3.07
CA LEU A 50 5.06 16.08 3.42
C LEU A 50 4.39 15.49 2.18
N GLU A 51 4.32 16.24 1.08
CA GLU A 51 3.71 15.76 -0.16
C GLU A 51 4.55 14.66 -0.84
N GLU A 52 5.88 14.75 -0.80
CA GLU A 52 6.76 13.67 -1.25
C GLU A 52 6.60 12.42 -0.38
N LEU A 53 6.53 12.58 0.95
CA LEU A 53 6.36 11.49 1.90
C LEU A 53 5.02 10.76 1.69
N LYS A 54 3.92 11.52 1.57
CA LYS A 54 2.59 10.97 1.23
C LYS A 54 2.62 10.22 -0.10
N SER A 55 3.26 10.78 -1.13
CA SER A 55 3.40 10.13 -2.44
C SER A 55 4.18 8.82 -2.37
N ILE A 56 5.22 8.76 -1.54
CA ILE A 56 5.98 7.53 -1.29
C ILE A 56 5.09 6.49 -0.62
N HIS A 57 4.41 6.83 0.48
CA HIS A 57 3.56 5.90 1.22
C HIS A 57 2.35 5.41 0.42
N ALA A 58 1.69 6.31 -0.31
CA ALA A 58 0.58 5.96 -1.19
C ALA A 58 0.98 4.91 -2.23
N ARG A 59 2.22 4.97 -2.74
CA ARG A 59 2.74 3.98 -3.70
C ARG A 59 3.27 2.73 -3.01
N LYS A 60 4.16 2.87 -2.02
CA LYS A 60 4.85 1.77 -1.33
C LYS A 60 3.87 0.83 -0.63
N THR A 61 2.90 1.40 0.07
CA THR A 61 1.95 0.64 0.91
C THR A 61 0.53 0.71 0.34
N GLY A 62 0.08 1.91 -0.04
CA GLY A 62 -1.29 2.13 -0.50
C GLY A 62 -1.65 1.40 -1.80
N ALA A 63 -0.71 1.26 -2.75
CA ALA A 63 -1.02 0.70 -4.06
C ALA A 63 -1.53 -0.76 -3.99
N LEU A 64 -0.96 -1.59 -3.13
CA LEU A 64 -1.40 -2.98 -2.98
C LEU A 64 -2.66 -3.14 -2.12
N LEU A 65 -2.86 -2.26 -1.14
CA LEU A 65 -4.14 -2.18 -0.41
C LEU A 65 -5.27 -1.83 -1.38
N HIS A 66 -5.03 -0.85 -2.24
CA HIS A 66 -5.94 -0.46 -3.31
C HIS A 66 -6.25 -1.60 -4.29
N ALA A 67 -5.20 -2.33 -4.71
CA ALA A 67 -5.38 -3.51 -5.55
C ALA A 67 -6.29 -4.56 -4.90
N SER A 68 -6.15 -4.76 -3.59
CA SER A 68 -6.94 -5.73 -2.82
C SER A 68 -8.40 -5.32 -2.68
N VAL A 69 -8.67 -4.05 -2.41
CA VAL A 69 -10.04 -3.51 -2.38
C VAL A 69 -10.70 -3.62 -3.75
N PHE A 70 -9.99 -3.26 -4.83
CA PHE A 70 -10.49 -3.42 -6.20
C PHE A 70 -10.76 -4.89 -6.56
N ALA A 71 -9.90 -5.81 -6.12
CA ALA A 71 -10.14 -7.23 -6.35
C ALA A 71 -11.45 -7.68 -5.68
N GLY A 72 -11.66 -7.28 -4.42
CA GLY A 72 -12.92 -7.53 -3.71
C GLY A 72 -14.14 -6.93 -4.43
N SER A 73 -14.03 -5.72 -4.97
CA SER A 73 -15.14 -5.07 -5.70
C SER A 73 -15.47 -5.80 -7.00
N VAL A 74 -14.46 -6.27 -7.74
CA VAL A 74 -14.65 -7.05 -8.97
C VAL A 74 -15.25 -8.42 -8.67
N LEU A 75 -14.78 -9.10 -7.62
CA LEU A 75 -15.30 -10.41 -7.23
C LEU A 75 -16.75 -10.32 -6.76
N GLY A 76 -17.08 -9.31 -5.97
CA GLY A 76 -18.43 -9.05 -5.43
C GLY A 76 -19.41 -8.37 -6.41
N ASP A 77 -19.05 -8.22 -7.69
CA ASP A 77 -19.90 -7.59 -8.71
C ASP A 77 -20.38 -6.18 -8.34
N ALA A 78 -19.52 -5.42 -7.67
CA ALA A 78 -19.80 -4.05 -7.26
C ALA A 78 -20.14 -3.18 -8.47
N THR A 79 -21.20 -2.39 -8.34
CA THR A 79 -21.60 -1.36 -9.30
C THR A 79 -20.51 -0.30 -9.45
N SER A 80 -20.56 0.48 -10.54
CA SER A 80 -19.59 1.57 -10.74
C SER A 80 -19.58 2.58 -9.58
N GLU A 81 -20.73 2.85 -8.98
CA GLU A 81 -20.86 3.76 -7.84
C GLU A 81 -20.22 3.18 -6.57
N GLU A 82 -20.39 1.88 -6.33
CA GLU A 82 -19.72 1.18 -5.22
C GLU A 82 -18.21 1.11 -5.43
N GLN A 83 -17.76 0.87 -6.67
CA GLN A 83 -16.33 0.88 -7.00
C GLN A 83 -15.70 2.25 -6.75
N GLU A 84 -16.40 3.34 -7.04
CA GLU A 84 -15.91 4.69 -6.75
C GLU A 84 -15.80 4.94 -5.24
N ARG A 85 -16.81 4.55 -4.46
CA ARG A 85 -16.73 4.62 -3.00
C ARG A 85 -15.60 3.78 -2.42
N LEU A 86 -15.42 2.57 -2.96
CA LEU A 86 -14.34 1.67 -2.57
C LEU A 86 -12.96 2.21 -2.97
N ASN A 87 -12.86 2.95 -4.08
CA ASN A 87 -11.64 3.65 -4.48
C ASN A 87 -11.24 4.70 -3.44
N VAL A 88 -12.19 5.55 -3.03
CA VAL A 88 -11.96 6.55 -1.96
C VAL A 88 -11.59 5.86 -0.66
N TYR A 89 -12.32 4.81 -0.27
CA TYR A 89 -12.00 4.02 0.93
C TYR A 89 -10.57 3.45 0.88
N ALA A 90 -10.16 2.88 -0.24
CA ALA A 90 -8.83 2.31 -0.43
C ALA A 90 -7.70 3.35 -0.26
N GLU A 91 -7.91 4.57 -0.73
CA GLU A 91 -6.98 5.68 -0.54
C GLU A 91 -6.88 6.06 0.95
N GLN A 92 -8.02 6.21 1.62
CA GLN A 92 -8.04 6.60 3.04
C GLN A 92 -7.45 5.52 3.96
N ILE A 93 -7.77 4.24 3.73
CA ILE A 93 -7.23 3.15 4.55
C ILE A 93 -5.72 3.00 4.35
N GLY A 94 -5.19 3.27 3.15
CA GLY A 94 -3.75 3.28 2.90
C GLY A 94 -3.01 4.35 3.70
N ILE A 95 -3.58 5.55 3.79
CA ILE A 95 -3.05 6.64 4.62
C ILE A 95 -3.11 6.26 6.10
N ALA A 96 -4.26 5.79 6.57
CA ALA A 96 -4.45 5.38 7.96
C ALA A 96 -3.48 4.28 8.38
N PHE A 97 -3.27 3.28 7.51
CA PHE A 97 -2.33 2.19 7.77
C PHE A 97 -0.92 2.71 8.00
N GLN A 98 -0.46 3.67 7.19
CA GLN A 98 0.88 4.22 7.36
C GLN A 98 1.02 5.03 8.65
N ILE A 99 0.02 5.87 8.97
CA ILE A 99 0.01 6.61 10.24
C ILE A 99 0.10 5.65 11.43
N CYS A 100 -0.65 4.54 11.37
CA CYS A 100 -0.59 3.51 12.40
C CYS A 100 0.78 2.82 12.46
N ASP A 101 1.37 2.41 11.32
CA ASP A 101 2.69 1.76 11.27
C ASP A 101 3.79 2.68 11.82
N ASP A 102 3.73 3.97 11.48
CA ASP A 102 4.66 5.00 11.97
C ASP A 102 4.54 5.21 13.49
N ILE A 103 3.32 5.28 14.02
CA ILE A 103 3.08 5.37 15.47
C ILE A 103 3.59 4.12 16.17
N LEU A 104 3.34 2.94 15.59
CA LEU A 104 3.78 1.67 16.15
C LEU A 104 5.31 1.51 16.11
N ASP A 105 6.00 2.05 15.11
CA ASP A 105 7.47 1.98 15.05
C ASP A 105 8.15 2.71 16.22
N VAL A 106 7.52 3.80 16.70
CA VAL A 106 8.01 4.61 17.83
C VAL A 106 7.48 4.14 19.19
N THR A 107 6.21 3.79 19.28
CA THR A 107 5.52 3.51 20.56
C THR A 107 5.38 2.02 20.87
N GLY A 108 5.59 1.17 19.87
CA GLY A 108 5.33 -0.25 19.97
C GLY A 108 6.36 -1.01 20.81
N ASP A 109 5.90 -2.14 21.34
CA ASP A 109 6.75 -3.12 21.99
C ASP A 109 7.33 -4.05 20.91
N ALA A 110 8.66 -4.13 20.80
CA ALA A 110 9.36 -4.94 19.79
C ALA A 110 8.93 -6.41 19.82
N THR A 111 8.54 -6.91 21.00
CA THR A 111 8.09 -8.30 21.16
C THR A 111 6.71 -8.55 20.54
N LYS A 112 5.87 -7.52 20.37
CA LYS A 112 4.53 -7.62 19.77
C LYS A 112 4.52 -7.34 18.27
N LEU A 113 5.47 -6.54 17.79
CA LEU A 113 5.55 -6.14 16.37
C LEU A 113 6.29 -7.13 15.48
N GLY A 114 7.07 -8.06 16.07
CA GLY A 114 7.85 -9.04 15.31
C GLY A 114 9.01 -8.42 14.51
N LYS A 115 9.31 -7.14 14.71
CA LYS A 115 10.46 -6.38 14.19
C LYS A 115 11.11 -5.58 15.33
N GLU A 116 12.42 -5.29 15.23
CA GLU A 116 13.08 -4.37 16.17
C GLU A 116 12.39 -2.99 16.10
N THR A 117 12.03 -2.42 17.24
CA THR A 117 11.46 -1.05 17.32
C THR A 117 12.56 0.00 17.21
N GLY A 118 12.23 1.19 16.71
CA GLY A 118 13.22 2.25 16.46
C GLY A 118 14.10 2.03 15.23
N SER A 119 13.70 1.13 14.32
CA SER A 119 14.33 1.00 12.99
C SER A 119 14.30 2.30 12.20
N ASP A 120 13.22 3.07 12.31
CA ASP A 120 13.11 4.36 11.62
C ASP A 120 13.79 5.52 12.37
N GLU A 121 14.10 5.40 13.68
CA GLU A 121 14.90 6.41 14.40
C GLU A 121 16.39 6.33 14.05
N LYS A 122 16.89 5.14 13.68
CA LYS A 122 18.28 4.97 13.17
C LYS A 122 18.45 5.50 11.76
N LYS A 123 17.38 5.60 10.98
CA LYS A 123 17.36 6.34 9.73
C LYS A 123 17.09 7.79 10.08
N THR A 124 17.84 8.72 9.52
CA THR A 124 17.73 10.18 9.74
C THR A 124 16.41 10.79 9.23
N LYS A 125 15.29 10.05 9.26
CA LYS A 125 13.96 10.59 9.05
C LYS A 125 13.49 11.20 10.36
N LYS A 126 13.24 12.51 10.36
CA LYS A 126 12.45 13.14 11.42
C LYS A 126 11.20 12.29 11.60
N ALA A 127 11.01 11.73 12.79
CA ALA A 127 9.89 10.84 13.09
C ALA A 127 8.57 11.44 12.55
N PRO A 128 7.86 10.74 11.66
CA PRO A 128 6.68 11.25 10.96
C PRO A 128 5.51 11.61 11.89
N ILE A 129 5.54 11.18 13.16
CA ILE A 129 4.63 11.62 14.24
C ILE A 129 4.57 13.15 14.35
N ARG A 130 5.60 13.87 13.91
CA ARG A 130 5.65 15.33 13.99
C ARG A 130 4.98 16.05 12.81
N ILE A 131 4.50 15.33 11.79
CA ILE A 131 3.97 15.91 10.55
C ILE A 131 2.44 15.77 10.44
N TYR A 132 1.82 14.92 11.26
CA TYR A 132 0.36 14.80 11.39
C TYR A 132 -0.17 15.45 12.66
#